data_AF-A0A2V7T6I0-F1
#
_entry.id   AF-A0A2V7T6I0-F1
#
_cell.length_a   1.000
_cell.length_b   1.000
_cell.length_c   1.000
_cell.angle_alpha   90.00
_cell.angle_beta   90.00
_cell.angle_gamma   90.00
#
_symmetry.space_group_name_H-M   'P 1'
#
loop_
_entity.id
_entity.type
_entity.pdbx_description
1 polymer ?
#
loop_
_entity_poly.entity_id
_entity_poly.type
_entity_poly.pdbx_seq_one_letter_code
_entity_poly.pdbx_strand_id
1 'polypeptide(L)'
;MRHTEPRNPAPYLMLRGFRWGELRAHGHELDPKLLAAPPTHMRTHLKGLLLDGKWAELLDAGENVMATPHGRGWLDLQRYELTACEALGPEYEWVTAALEGALVGLLRDLPQLPDLTLMDDTPTANAETRAWLQSGGLLSAAAQAAEEARTARRGPARAEPRPRLGGAALDRAMEEVRAGRPQKGIELLMREAEQEKSPRARFLRRSEAAGVMVEAGLEPVALHILNELVQQIEDHKLEAWELAEVVARPMGLLYRALEKLGGDAGLKDTLYQRICRLDPMQAIAFPAGSAGADGSAGT
;
A
#
# COMPACT_ATOMS: atom_id res chain seq x y z
N MET A 1 -5.29 35.29 -9.40
CA MET A 1 -6.21 34.40 -8.67
C MET A 1 -6.56 34.96 -7.29
N ARG A 2 -5.61 35.17 -6.37
CA ARG A 2 -5.89 35.77 -5.04
C ARG A 2 -6.56 37.15 -5.09
N HIS A 3 -6.12 38.07 -5.96
CA HIS A 3 -6.74 39.40 -6.09
C HIS A 3 -8.21 39.36 -6.58
N THR A 4 -8.64 38.27 -7.19
CA THR A 4 -10.00 38.08 -7.70
C THR A 4 -10.88 37.38 -6.67
N GLU A 5 -10.31 36.40 -5.95
CA GLU A 5 -10.99 35.62 -4.90
C GLU A 5 -10.08 35.47 -3.66
N PRO A 6 -10.00 36.49 -2.79
CA PRO A 6 -9.06 36.48 -1.66
C PRO A 6 -9.41 35.44 -0.58
N ARG A 7 -10.66 34.96 -0.57
CA ARG A 7 -11.19 33.97 0.38
C ARG A 7 -11.02 32.52 -0.12
N ASN A 8 -10.52 32.33 -1.34
CA ASN A 8 -10.25 31.00 -1.89
C ASN A 8 -8.90 30.49 -1.35
N PRO A 9 -8.85 29.33 -0.64
CA PRO A 9 -7.61 28.83 -0.05
C PRO A 9 -6.60 28.28 -1.08
N ALA A 10 -7.05 27.96 -2.30
CA ALA A 10 -6.21 27.34 -3.33
C ALA A 10 -4.89 28.11 -3.63
N PRO A 11 -4.89 29.42 -3.94
CA PRO A 11 -3.67 30.17 -4.22
C PRO A 11 -2.67 30.14 -3.03
N TYR A 12 -3.16 30.22 -1.80
CA TYR A 12 -2.33 30.17 -0.60
C TYR A 12 -1.61 28.81 -0.50
N LEU A 13 -2.35 27.72 -0.66
CA LEU A 13 -1.82 26.36 -0.63
C LEU A 13 -0.85 26.08 -1.78
N MET A 14 -1.08 26.62 -2.96
CA MET A 14 -0.15 26.46 -4.09
C MET A 14 1.23 27.04 -3.77
N LEU A 15 1.30 28.23 -3.18
CA LEU A 15 2.57 28.84 -2.79
C LEU A 15 3.29 28.04 -1.71
N ARG A 16 2.57 27.58 -0.68
CA ARG A 16 3.13 26.70 0.38
C ARG A 16 3.59 25.37 -0.20
N GLY A 17 2.77 24.75 -1.05
CA GLY A 17 3.09 23.50 -1.71
C GLY A 17 4.38 23.59 -2.54
N PHE A 18 4.56 24.69 -3.28
CA PHE A 18 5.79 24.94 -4.02
C PHE A 18 6.99 25.18 -3.08
N ARG A 19 6.92 26.17 -2.18
CA ARG A 19 8.06 26.56 -1.32
C ARG A 19 8.45 25.52 -0.31
N TRP A 20 7.49 24.90 0.35
CA TRP A 20 7.76 23.85 1.32
C TRP A 20 8.00 22.50 0.65
N GLY A 21 7.58 22.34 -0.61
CA GLY A 21 8.02 21.24 -1.46
C GLY A 21 9.54 21.25 -1.66
N GLU A 22 10.14 22.42 -1.89
CA GLU A 22 11.60 22.58 -2.01
C GLU A 22 12.34 22.10 -0.74
N LEU A 23 11.79 22.37 0.45
CA LEU A 23 12.37 21.87 1.71
C LEU A 23 12.23 20.35 1.88
N ARG A 24 11.08 19.80 1.49
CA ARG A 24 10.78 18.37 1.62
C ARG A 24 11.47 17.50 0.56
N ALA A 25 11.98 18.08 -0.52
CA ALA A 25 12.58 17.34 -1.64
C ALA A 25 13.75 16.43 -1.22
N HIS A 26 14.44 16.78 -0.13
CA HIS A 26 15.58 16.03 0.41
C HIS A 26 15.21 15.17 1.64
N GLY A 27 13.91 15.00 1.92
CA GLY A 27 13.44 14.21 3.06
C GLY A 27 13.69 14.91 4.40
N HIS A 28 14.25 14.18 5.36
CA HIS A 28 14.53 14.70 6.71
C HIS A 28 15.87 15.46 6.80
N GLU A 29 16.75 15.33 5.80
CA GLU A 29 18.00 16.08 5.70
C GLU A 29 17.74 17.39 4.96
N LEU A 30 17.57 18.48 5.73
CA LEU A 30 17.31 19.81 5.18
C LEU A 30 18.64 20.48 4.78
N ASP A 31 18.74 20.96 3.54
CA ASP A 31 19.87 21.81 3.10
C ASP A 31 19.74 23.21 3.73
N PRO A 32 20.66 23.62 4.63
CA PRO A 32 20.60 24.93 5.27
C PRO A 32 20.62 26.10 4.27
N LYS A 33 21.18 25.91 3.07
CA LYS A 33 21.22 26.95 2.02
C LYS A 33 19.84 27.34 1.51
N LEU A 34 18.83 26.50 1.70
CA LEU A 34 17.44 26.81 1.34
C LEU A 34 16.77 27.78 2.33
N LEU A 35 17.34 27.97 3.52
CA LEU A 35 16.83 28.85 4.58
C LEU A 35 17.27 30.31 4.37
N ALA A 36 16.88 30.88 3.22
CA ALA A 36 17.23 32.25 2.86
C ALA A 36 16.58 33.28 3.78
N ALA A 37 17.40 34.12 4.42
CA ALA A 37 16.91 35.13 5.34
C ALA A 37 16.26 36.34 4.62
N PRO A 38 15.08 36.82 5.08
CA PRO A 38 14.46 38.01 4.52
C PRO A 38 15.26 39.26 4.92
N PRO A 39 15.51 40.18 3.97
CA PRO A 39 16.09 41.49 4.22
C PRO A 39 15.36 42.28 5.31
N THR A 40 16.09 43.14 6.02
CA THR A 40 15.56 43.94 7.14
C THR A 40 14.33 44.77 6.76
N HIS A 41 14.30 45.39 5.57
CA HIS A 41 13.18 46.21 5.12
C HIS A 41 11.86 45.41 5.01
N MET A 42 11.93 44.14 4.62
CA MET A 42 10.76 43.26 4.54
C MET A 42 10.22 42.94 5.94
N ARG A 43 11.12 42.63 6.88
CA ARG A 43 10.77 42.37 8.28
C ARG A 43 10.12 43.60 8.93
N THR A 44 10.72 44.78 8.75
CA THR A 44 10.19 46.01 9.33
C THR A 44 8.86 46.42 8.70
N HIS A 45 8.70 46.21 7.40
CA HIS A 45 7.44 46.51 6.70
C HIS A 45 6.29 45.64 7.21
N LEU A 46 6.45 44.31 7.24
CA LEU A 46 5.42 43.40 7.75
C LEU A 46 5.11 43.65 9.23
N LYS A 47 6.14 43.88 10.05
CA LYS A 47 5.94 44.21 11.46
C LYS A 47 5.19 45.55 11.64
N GLY A 48 5.46 46.54 10.79
CA GLY A 48 4.71 47.80 10.79
C GLY A 48 3.23 47.58 10.50
N LEU A 49 2.90 46.85 9.42
CA LEU A 49 1.52 46.53 9.06
C LEU A 49 0.77 45.75 10.16
N LEU A 50 1.47 44.82 10.83
CA LEU A 50 0.94 44.07 11.98
C LEU A 50 0.60 45.00 13.15
N LEU A 51 1.51 45.90 13.52
CA LEU A 51 1.31 46.83 14.64
C LEU A 51 0.23 47.88 14.33
N ASP A 52 0.12 48.29 13.07
CA ASP A 52 -0.90 49.25 12.61
C ASP A 52 -2.29 48.61 12.41
N GLY A 53 -2.42 47.30 12.57
CA GLY A 53 -3.67 46.57 12.37
C GLY A 53 -4.17 46.55 10.92
N LYS A 54 -3.26 46.69 9.96
CA LYS A 54 -3.59 46.72 8.52
C LYS A 54 -3.66 45.31 7.95
N TRP A 55 -4.66 44.54 8.37
CA TRP A 55 -4.73 43.08 8.12
C TRP A 55 -4.75 42.69 6.64
N ALA A 56 -5.51 43.40 5.81
CA ALA A 56 -5.58 43.09 4.37
C ALA A 56 -4.25 43.36 3.64
N GLU A 57 -3.59 44.48 3.98
CA GLU A 57 -2.27 44.83 3.45
C GLU A 57 -1.20 43.86 3.97
N LEU A 58 -1.28 43.47 5.25
CA LEU A 58 -0.37 42.52 5.87
C LEU A 58 -0.44 41.16 5.16
N LEU A 59 -1.65 40.67 4.91
CA LEU A 59 -1.84 39.39 4.21
C LEU A 59 -1.31 39.47 2.77
N ASP A 60 -1.58 40.56 2.04
CA ASP A 60 -1.03 40.72 0.67
C ASP A 60 0.50 40.79 0.67
N ALA A 61 1.08 41.63 1.51
CA ALA A 61 2.53 41.74 1.65
C ALA A 61 3.16 40.41 2.06
N GLY A 62 2.53 39.67 2.98
CA GLY A 62 2.95 38.34 3.41
C GLY A 62 3.01 37.36 2.25
N GLU A 63 1.92 37.26 1.47
CA GLU A 63 1.86 36.36 0.32
C GLU A 63 2.92 36.69 -0.75
N ASN A 64 3.24 37.97 -0.94
CA ASN A 64 4.33 38.39 -1.82
C ASN A 64 5.69 37.89 -1.30
N VAL A 65 5.93 37.92 0.02
CA VAL A 65 7.12 37.31 0.62
C VAL A 65 7.09 35.79 0.47
N MET A 66 5.94 35.16 0.70
CA MET A 66 5.75 33.72 0.58
C MET A 66 6.09 33.24 -0.83
N ALA A 67 5.81 34.04 -1.86
CA ALA A 67 6.17 33.76 -3.24
C ALA A 67 7.68 33.83 -3.53
N THR A 68 8.54 34.20 -2.58
CA THR A 68 10.01 34.30 -2.72
C THR A 68 10.75 33.17 -1.98
N PRO A 69 12.08 33.02 -2.17
CA PRO A 69 12.93 32.16 -1.33
C PRO A 69 12.74 32.26 0.18
N HIS A 70 12.31 33.43 0.69
CA HIS A 70 12.16 33.67 2.12
C HIS A 70 10.98 32.92 2.75
N GLY A 71 9.97 32.58 1.95
CA GLY A 71 8.80 31.80 2.39
C GLY A 71 9.10 30.33 2.73
N ARG A 72 10.31 29.85 2.46
CA ARG A 72 10.70 28.46 2.74
C ARG A 72 10.77 28.19 4.24
N GLY A 73 11.60 28.96 4.95
CA GLY A 73 11.97 28.67 6.33
C GLY A 73 11.58 29.72 7.36
N TRP A 74 11.10 30.89 6.94
CA TRP A 74 10.77 31.97 7.87
C TRP A 74 9.37 31.78 8.47
N LEU A 75 9.30 31.21 9.67
CA LEU A 75 8.05 30.87 10.35
C LEU A 75 7.33 32.09 10.93
N ASP A 76 8.03 33.19 11.21
CA ASP A 76 7.35 34.42 11.68
C ASP A 76 6.36 34.95 10.63
N LEU A 77 6.64 34.73 9.34
CA LEU A 77 5.73 35.09 8.25
C LEU A 77 4.38 34.40 8.42
N GLN A 78 4.39 33.11 8.78
CA GLN A 78 3.16 32.33 8.94
C GLN A 78 2.34 32.82 10.14
N ARG A 79 3.01 33.24 11.21
CA ARG A 79 2.32 33.90 12.34
C ARG A 79 1.63 35.18 11.89
N TYR A 80 2.30 36.03 11.11
CA TYR A 80 1.72 37.28 10.64
C TYR A 80 0.51 37.06 9.72
N GLU A 81 0.62 36.12 8.79
CA GLU A 81 -0.46 35.78 7.85
C GLU A 81 -1.67 35.18 8.57
N LEU A 82 -1.45 34.26 9.52
CA LEU A 82 -2.54 33.67 10.30
C LEU A 82 -3.21 34.69 11.21
N THR A 83 -2.44 35.56 11.88
CA THR A 83 -3.00 36.67 12.66
C THR A 83 -3.82 37.62 11.76
N ALA A 84 -3.36 37.90 10.54
CA ALA A 84 -4.11 38.72 9.60
C ALA A 84 -5.43 38.04 9.18
N CYS A 85 -5.40 36.75 8.84
CA CYS A 85 -6.60 35.99 8.46
C CYS A 85 -7.63 35.94 9.60
N GLU A 86 -7.19 35.69 10.83
CA GLU A 86 -8.06 35.71 12.03
C GLU A 86 -8.70 37.10 12.22
N ALA A 87 -7.92 38.18 12.08
CA ALA A 87 -8.40 39.53 12.27
C ALA A 87 -9.31 40.04 11.14
N LEU A 88 -9.20 39.49 9.93
CA LEU A 88 -10.13 39.73 8.82
C LEU A 88 -11.49 39.04 9.01
N GLY A 89 -11.60 38.12 9.97
CA GLY A 89 -12.85 37.55 10.44
C GLY A 89 -13.28 36.27 9.72
N PRO A 90 -14.53 35.82 9.94
CA PRO A 90 -15.00 34.48 9.58
C PRO A 90 -14.99 34.21 8.08
N GLU A 91 -14.95 35.24 7.24
CA GLU A 91 -14.87 35.09 5.78
C GLU A 91 -13.57 34.43 5.31
N TYR A 92 -12.53 34.44 6.15
CA TYR A 92 -11.23 33.82 5.89
C TYR A 92 -11.04 32.48 6.61
N GLU A 93 -12.05 31.94 7.28
CA GLU A 93 -11.96 30.70 8.07
C GLU A 93 -11.34 29.53 7.28
N TRP A 94 -11.79 29.32 6.04
CA TRP A 94 -11.25 28.27 5.17
C TRP A 94 -9.79 28.52 4.75
N VAL A 95 -9.39 29.78 4.64
CA VAL A 95 -7.99 30.15 4.37
C VAL A 95 -7.14 29.90 5.62
N THR A 96 -7.60 30.33 6.80
CA THR A 96 -6.93 30.09 8.08
C THR A 96 -6.72 28.59 8.31
N ALA A 97 -7.79 27.79 8.24
CA ALA A 97 -7.70 26.34 8.44
C ALA A 97 -6.77 25.65 7.44
N ALA A 98 -6.77 26.10 6.18
CA ALA A 98 -5.86 25.58 5.15
C ALA A 98 -4.39 25.91 5.46
N LEU A 99 -4.09 27.13 5.88
CA LEU A 99 -2.76 27.57 6.25
C LEU A 99 -2.25 26.85 7.51
N GLU A 100 -3.09 26.72 8.54
CA GLU A 100 -2.77 25.94 9.74
C GLU A 100 -2.49 24.48 9.43
N GLY A 101 -3.37 23.83 8.64
CA GLY A 101 -3.19 22.43 8.25
C GLY A 101 -1.90 22.22 7.44
N ALA A 102 -1.58 23.15 6.54
CA ALA A 102 -0.33 23.10 5.78
C ALA A 102 0.90 23.29 6.69
N LEU A 103 0.84 24.21 7.65
CA LEU A 103 1.92 24.48 8.61
C LEU A 103 2.13 23.28 9.56
N VAL A 104 1.06 22.69 10.08
CA VAL A 104 1.11 21.45 10.86
C VAL A 104 1.75 20.33 10.04
N GLY A 105 1.39 20.20 8.76
CA GLY A 105 2.02 19.25 7.85
C GLY A 105 3.51 19.51 7.63
N LEU A 106 3.95 20.78 7.61
CA LEU A 106 5.37 21.13 7.52
C LEU A 106 6.12 20.72 8.79
N LEU A 107 5.60 21.11 9.96
CA LEU A 107 6.23 20.83 11.25
C LEU A 107 6.23 19.35 11.60
N ARG A 108 5.25 18.58 11.10
CA ARG A 108 5.23 17.12 11.18
C ARG A 108 6.43 16.51 10.44
N ASP A 109 6.71 17.01 9.24
CA ASP A 109 7.75 16.46 8.36
C ASP A 109 9.16 16.95 8.76
N LEU A 110 9.24 18.19 9.26
CA LEU A 110 10.47 18.88 9.66
C LEU A 110 10.32 19.44 11.10
N PRO A 111 10.28 18.58 12.13
CA PRO A 111 10.05 19.00 13.52
C PRO A 111 11.17 19.89 14.08
N GLN A 112 12.38 19.81 13.52
CA GLN A 112 13.51 20.63 13.91
C GLN A 112 13.41 22.09 13.43
N LEU A 113 12.52 22.39 12.46
CA LEU A 113 12.48 23.68 11.78
C LEU A 113 12.37 24.90 12.73
N PRO A 114 11.57 24.90 13.82
CA PRO A 114 11.47 26.02 14.76
C PRO A 114 12.75 26.33 15.56
N ASP A 115 13.69 25.41 15.59
CA ASP A 115 14.96 25.53 16.32
C ASP A 115 16.16 25.85 15.40
N LEU A 116 15.93 25.90 14.08
CA LEU A 116 16.96 26.24 13.11
C LEU A 116 17.19 27.76 12.98
N THR A 117 18.27 28.10 12.31
CA THR A 117 18.60 29.47 11.90
C THR A 117 18.55 29.59 10.37
N LEU A 118 18.27 30.80 9.91
CA LEU A 118 18.40 31.21 8.53
C LEU A 118 19.87 31.47 8.18
N MET A 119 20.16 31.68 6.90
CA MET A 119 21.52 31.91 6.39
C MET A 119 22.24 33.15 6.95
N ASP A 120 21.54 34.05 7.64
CA ASP A 120 22.09 35.24 8.31
C ASP A 120 22.18 35.06 9.84
N ASP A 121 22.12 33.83 10.34
CA ASP A 121 22.09 33.45 11.76
C ASP A 121 20.86 33.94 12.55
N THR A 122 19.89 34.57 11.91
CA THR A 122 18.61 34.87 12.57
C THR A 122 17.75 33.60 12.68
N PRO A 123 16.93 33.46 13.74
CA PRO A 123 16.12 32.26 13.91
C PRO A 123 15.03 32.14 12.84
N THR A 124 14.69 30.91 12.44
CA THR A 124 13.52 30.61 11.58
C THR A 124 12.21 31.03 12.25
N ALA A 125 12.11 30.81 13.56
CA ALA A 125 11.04 31.28 14.44
C ALA A 125 11.64 32.10 15.58
N ASN A 126 11.29 33.39 15.66
CA ASN A 126 11.66 34.21 16.81
C ASN A 126 10.97 33.72 18.10
N ALA A 127 11.38 34.25 19.25
CA ALA A 127 10.86 33.81 20.55
C ALA A 127 9.33 33.89 20.67
N GLU A 128 8.72 34.94 20.11
CA GLU A 128 7.27 35.14 20.11
C GLU A 128 6.58 34.11 19.20
N THR A 129 7.13 33.85 18.02
CA THR A 129 6.63 32.83 17.09
C THR A 129 6.75 31.43 17.66
N ARG A 130 7.84 31.13 18.38
CA ARG A 130 8.01 29.85 19.06
C ARG A 130 6.98 29.66 20.17
N ALA A 131 6.74 30.69 20.98
CA ALA A 131 5.70 30.67 21.99
C ALA A 131 4.31 30.47 21.36
N TRP A 132 4.01 31.19 20.27
CA TRP A 132 2.76 31.05 19.53
C TRP A 132 2.55 29.64 18.95
N LEU A 133 3.58 29.02 18.36
CA LEU A 133 3.53 27.63 17.87
C LEU A 133 3.25 26.61 18.98
N GLN A 134 3.78 26.87 20.18
CA GLN A 134 3.57 26.03 21.37
C GLN A 134 2.17 26.23 21.96
N SER A 135 1.78 27.48 22.25
CA SER A 135 0.51 27.80 22.90
C SER A 135 -0.69 27.59 21.99
N GLY A 136 -0.53 27.79 20.67
CA GLY A 136 -1.54 27.51 19.66
C GLY A 136 -1.72 26.01 19.37
N GLY A 137 -0.96 25.12 20.02
CA GLY A 137 -1.10 23.68 19.85
C GLY A 137 -0.57 23.13 18.53
N LEU A 138 0.00 23.97 17.65
CA LEU A 138 0.49 23.57 16.32
C LEU A 138 1.61 22.53 16.39
N LEU A 139 2.54 22.66 17.35
CA LEU A 139 3.59 21.65 17.57
C LEU A 139 3.03 20.33 18.10
N SER A 140 2.01 20.40 18.97
CA SER A 140 1.34 19.20 19.50
C SER A 140 0.59 18.48 18.38
N ALA A 141 -0.17 19.21 17.56
CA ALA A 141 -0.88 18.67 16.41
C ALA A 141 0.08 18.03 15.39
N ALA A 142 1.23 18.67 15.13
CA ALA A 142 2.27 18.11 14.27
C ALA A 142 2.85 16.80 14.83
N ALA A 143 3.11 16.74 16.14
CA ALA A 143 3.63 15.54 16.80
C ALA A 143 2.61 14.39 16.77
N GLN A 144 1.32 14.68 17.02
CA GLN A 144 0.24 13.71 16.93
C GLN A 144 0.09 13.16 15.50
N ALA A 145 0.07 14.04 14.50
CA ALA A 145 0.00 13.63 13.10
C ALA A 145 1.21 12.77 12.67
N ALA A 146 2.39 13.01 13.24
CA ALA A 146 3.57 12.19 12.99
C ALA A 146 3.42 10.78 13.58
N GLU A 147 2.87 10.66 14.79
CA GLU A 147 2.63 9.37 15.44
C GLU A 147 1.52 8.57 14.76
N GLU A 148 0.43 9.22 14.35
CA GLU A 148 -0.61 8.62 13.52
C GLU A 148 -0.06 8.08 12.20
N ALA A 149 0.81 8.85 11.53
CA ALA A 149 1.45 8.39 10.30
C ALA A 149 2.39 7.18 10.55
N ARG A 150 3.10 7.14 11.68
CA ARG A 150 3.95 6.00 12.07
C ARG A 150 3.14 4.75 12.40
N THR A 151 2.05 4.91 13.15
CA THR A 151 1.15 3.81 13.50
C THR A 151 0.40 3.29 12.27
N ALA A 152 -0.04 4.14 11.35
CA ALA A 152 -0.62 3.74 10.07
C ALA A 152 0.36 2.94 9.20
N ARG A 153 1.65 3.33 9.17
CA ARG A 153 2.72 2.56 8.49
C ARG A 153 3.04 1.24 9.19
N ARG A 154 2.82 1.16 10.50
CA ARG A 154 3.00 -0.05 11.33
C ARG A 154 1.72 -0.87 11.51
N GLY A 155 0.61 -0.44 10.92
CA GLY A 155 -0.63 -1.21 10.92
C GLY A 155 -0.33 -2.60 10.39
N PRO A 156 -1.01 -3.66 10.88
CA PRO A 156 -0.83 -4.99 10.33
C PRO A 156 -0.99 -4.84 8.82
N ALA A 157 0.04 -5.23 8.06
CA ALA A 157 -0.03 -5.21 6.61
C ALA A 157 -1.41 -5.77 6.27
N ARG A 158 -2.28 -4.95 5.67
CA ARG A 158 -3.59 -5.42 5.22
C ARG A 158 -3.27 -6.32 4.03
N ALA A 159 -2.78 -7.52 4.35
CA ALA A 159 -2.87 -8.65 3.49
C ALA A 159 -4.37 -8.78 3.28
N GLU A 160 -4.86 -8.23 2.18
CA GLU A 160 -6.04 -8.82 1.58
C GLU A 160 -5.84 -10.33 1.66
N PRO A 161 -6.81 -11.09 2.20
CA PRO A 161 -6.65 -12.54 2.33
C PRO A 161 -6.40 -13.08 0.93
N ARG A 162 -5.13 -13.20 0.53
CA ARG A 162 -4.76 -13.82 -0.74
C ARG A 162 -5.35 -15.21 -0.64
N PRO A 163 -6.26 -15.61 -1.53
CA PRO A 163 -6.87 -16.94 -1.48
C PRO A 163 -5.74 -17.97 -1.36
N ARG A 164 -5.69 -18.73 -0.27
CA ARG A 164 -4.66 -19.75 -0.10
C ARG A 164 -5.29 -21.11 -0.33
N LEU A 165 -4.45 -22.07 -0.68
CA LEU A 165 -4.84 -23.47 -0.64
C LEU A 165 -5.18 -23.81 0.83
N GLY A 166 -6.31 -24.47 1.05
CA GLY A 166 -6.86 -24.71 2.37
C GLY A 166 -7.76 -23.58 2.90
N GLY A 167 -8.13 -23.71 4.17
CA GLY A 167 -9.00 -22.76 4.88
C GLY A 167 -10.39 -23.32 5.18
N ALA A 168 -11.22 -22.48 5.82
CA ALA A 168 -12.47 -22.90 6.45
C ALA A 168 -13.44 -23.68 5.55
N ALA A 169 -13.44 -23.36 4.26
CA ALA A 169 -14.18 -24.06 3.23
C ALA A 169 -13.75 -25.52 3.04
N LEU A 170 -12.44 -25.74 2.84
CA LEU A 170 -11.87 -27.07 2.74
C LEU A 170 -12.05 -27.84 4.05
N ASP A 171 -11.86 -27.18 5.20
CA ASP A 171 -12.02 -27.81 6.51
C ASP A 171 -13.44 -28.38 6.68
N ARG A 172 -14.47 -27.58 6.35
CA ARG A 172 -15.88 -28.02 6.35
C ARG A 172 -16.14 -29.14 5.34
N ALA A 173 -15.57 -29.06 4.15
CA ALA A 173 -15.70 -30.12 3.15
C ALA A 173 -15.10 -31.43 3.66
N MET A 174 -13.93 -31.38 4.30
CA MET A 174 -13.26 -32.54 4.87
C MET A 174 -14.00 -33.11 6.10
N GLU A 175 -14.71 -32.30 6.88
CA GLU A 175 -15.62 -32.79 7.92
C GLU A 175 -16.74 -33.66 7.34
N GLU A 176 -17.32 -33.25 6.21
CA GLU A 176 -18.34 -34.05 5.52
C GLU A 176 -17.77 -35.35 4.94
N VAL A 177 -16.55 -35.31 4.40
CA VAL A 177 -15.83 -36.51 3.94
C VAL A 177 -15.58 -37.48 5.10
N ARG A 178 -15.10 -36.99 6.25
CA ARG A 178 -14.89 -37.81 7.46
C ARG A 178 -16.20 -38.39 8.00
N ALA A 179 -17.31 -37.68 7.81
CA ALA A 179 -18.65 -38.17 8.14
C ALA A 179 -19.21 -39.20 7.12
N GLY A 180 -18.41 -39.64 6.13
CA GLY A 180 -18.82 -40.61 5.12
C GLY A 180 -19.69 -40.03 4.00
N ARG A 181 -19.72 -38.70 3.85
CA ARG A 181 -20.54 -37.99 2.84
C ARG A 181 -19.67 -37.17 1.86
N PRO A 182 -18.78 -37.82 1.08
CA PRO A 182 -17.87 -37.12 0.19
C PRO A 182 -18.57 -36.26 -0.87
N GLN A 183 -19.76 -36.67 -1.33
CA GLN A 183 -20.55 -35.93 -2.32
C GLN A 183 -20.94 -34.53 -1.79
N LYS A 184 -21.31 -34.44 -0.50
CA LYS A 184 -21.69 -33.17 0.13
C LYS A 184 -20.48 -32.23 0.31
N GLY A 185 -19.31 -32.80 0.61
CA GLY A 185 -18.05 -32.04 0.66
C GLY A 185 -17.66 -31.47 -0.71
N ILE A 186 -17.81 -32.27 -1.77
CA ILE A 186 -17.58 -31.83 -3.15
C ILE A 186 -18.55 -30.72 -3.56
N GLU A 187 -19.84 -30.88 -3.28
CA GLU A 187 -20.87 -29.87 -3.60
C GLU A 187 -20.58 -28.52 -2.91
N LEU A 188 -20.15 -28.56 -1.65
CA LEU A 188 -19.76 -27.36 -0.91
C LEU A 188 -18.64 -26.60 -1.63
N LEU A 189 -17.55 -27.29 -2.00
CA LEU A 189 -16.39 -26.67 -2.66
C LEU A 189 -16.72 -26.14 -4.06
N MET A 190 -17.52 -26.88 -4.83
CA MET A 190 -17.95 -26.44 -6.17
C MET A 190 -18.86 -25.21 -6.09
N ARG A 191 -19.81 -25.17 -5.15
CA ARG A 191 -20.66 -24.00 -4.93
C ARG A 191 -19.86 -22.77 -4.52
N GLU A 192 -18.87 -22.93 -3.66
CA GLU A 192 -18.00 -21.82 -3.29
C GLU A 192 -17.15 -21.34 -4.47
N ALA A 193 -16.60 -22.26 -5.28
CA ALA A 193 -15.84 -21.88 -6.47
C ALA A 193 -16.64 -21.00 -7.44
N GLU A 194 -17.95 -21.23 -7.57
CA GLU A 194 -18.86 -20.40 -8.38
C GLU A 194 -19.08 -19.00 -7.79
N GLN A 195 -19.11 -18.89 -6.46
CA GLN A 195 -19.31 -17.62 -5.74
C GLN A 195 -18.03 -16.78 -5.66
N GLU A 196 -16.86 -17.41 -5.87
CA GLU A 196 -15.58 -16.73 -5.87
C GLU A 196 -15.46 -15.70 -7.00
N LYS A 197 -15.08 -14.47 -6.61
CA LYS A 197 -14.89 -13.33 -7.51
C LYS A 197 -13.53 -13.35 -8.20
N SER A 198 -12.55 -14.02 -7.59
CA SER A 198 -11.19 -14.10 -8.10
C SER A 198 -11.00 -15.38 -8.93
N PRO A 199 -10.44 -15.30 -10.16
CA PRO A 199 -10.06 -16.47 -10.94
C PRO A 199 -9.12 -17.42 -10.17
N ARG A 200 -8.19 -16.86 -9.40
CA ARG A 200 -7.26 -17.62 -8.55
C ARG A 200 -7.99 -18.36 -7.42
N ALA A 201 -8.95 -17.70 -6.75
CA ALA A 201 -9.74 -18.35 -5.71
C ALA A 201 -10.60 -19.50 -6.27
N ARG A 202 -11.24 -19.27 -7.42
CA ARG A 202 -12.00 -20.29 -8.15
C ARG A 202 -11.12 -21.49 -8.52
N PHE A 203 -9.92 -21.24 -9.06
CA PHE A 203 -8.95 -22.28 -9.39
C PHE A 203 -8.60 -23.14 -8.16
N LEU A 204 -8.31 -22.50 -7.02
CA LEU A 204 -7.98 -23.21 -5.77
C LEU A 204 -9.13 -24.08 -5.26
N ARG A 205 -10.36 -23.54 -5.20
CA ARG A 205 -11.54 -24.29 -4.74
C ARG A 205 -11.87 -25.48 -5.65
N ARG A 206 -11.73 -25.31 -6.97
CA ARG A 206 -11.87 -26.41 -7.94
C ARG A 206 -10.78 -27.47 -7.78
N SER A 207 -9.52 -27.07 -7.56
CA SER A 207 -8.43 -28.00 -7.31
C SER A 207 -8.62 -28.79 -6.01
N GLU A 208 -9.19 -28.18 -4.97
CA GLU A 208 -9.57 -28.85 -3.73
C GLU A 208 -10.71 -29.85 -3.94
N ALA A 209 -11.76 -29.46 -4.66
CA ALA A 209 -12.87 -30.35 -4.99
C ALA A 209 -12.40 -31.58 -5.76
N ALA A 210 -11.52 -31.39 -6.75
CA ALA A 210 -10.90 -32.49 -7.49
C ALA A 210 -10.04 -33.39 -6.58
N GLY A 211 -9.37 -32.82 -5.57
CA GLY A 211 -8.68 -33.55 -4.52
C GLY A 211 -9.60 -34.52 -3.78
N VAL A 212 -10.74 -34.02 -3.31
CA VAL A 212 -11.76 -34.83 -2.61
C VAL A 212 -12.33 -35.92 -3.53
N MET A 213 -12.56 -35.62 -4.81
CA MET A 213 -13.04 -36.62 -5.78
C MET A 213 -12.07 -37.79 -5.96
N VAL A 214 -10.77 -37.51 -6.09
CA VAL A 214 -9.73 -38.55 -6.23
C VAL A 214 -9.62 -39.40 -4.94
N GLU A 215 -9.71 -38.77 -3.77
CA GLU A 215 -9.69 -39.48 -2.49
C GLU A 215 -10.94 -40.36 -2.29
N ALA A 216 -12.09 -39.93 -2.80
CA ALA A 216 -13.35 -40.66 -2.73
C ALA A 216 -13.52 -41.76 -3.78
N GLY A 217 -12.54 -41.99 -4.66
CA GLY A 217 -12.63 -42.99 -5.73
C GLY A 217 -13.55 -42.58 -6.89
N LEU A 218 -13.70 -41.27 -7.13
CA LEU A 218 -14.49 -40.69 -8.23
C LEU A 218 -13.59 -40.21 -9.37
N GLU A 219 -12.57 -40.99 -9.73
CA GLU A 219 -11.55 -40.62 -10.71
C GLU A 219 -12.11 -40.21 -12.09
N PRO A 220 -13.12 -40.90 -12.67
CA PRO A 220 -13.66 -40.50 -13.98
C PRO A 220 -14.24 -39.08 -14.00
N VAL A 221 -14.84 -38.65 -12.89
CA VAL A 221 -15.39 -37.29 -12.74
C VAL A 221 -14.26 -36.30 -12.48
N ALA A 222 -13.30 -36.66 -11.63
CA ALA A 222 -12.15 -35.82 -11.33
C ALA A 222 -11.31 -35.51 -12.58
N LEU A 223 -11.13 -36.49 -13.48
CA LEU A 223 -10.34 -36.33 -14.71
C LEU A 223 -10.76 -35.13 -15.54
N HIS A 224 -12.07 -34.92 -15.73
CA HIS A 224 -12.56 -33.82 -16.56
C HIS A 224 -12.18 -32.46 -15.96
N ILE A 225 -12.41 -32.29 -14.66
CA ILE A 225 -12.05 -31.06 -13.95
C ILE A 225 -10.53 -30.85 -13.92
N LEU A 226 -9.76 -31.92 -13.73
CA LEU A 226 -8.31 -31.86 -13.67
C LEU A 226 -7.69 -31.49 -15.01
N ASN A 227 -8.23 -31.99 -16.13
CA ASN A 227 -7.81 -31.58 -17.47
C ASN A 227 -8.06 -30.08 -17.70
N GLU A 228 -9.22 -29.56 -17.30
CA GLU A 228 -9.50 -28.12 -17.41
C GLU A 228 -8.57 -27.27 -16.54
N LEU A 229 -8.21 -27.76 -15.34
CA LEU A 229 -7.27 -27.06 -14.46
C LEU A 229 -5.86 -27.06 -15.04
N VAL A 230 -5.41 -28.17 -15.65
CA VAL A 230 -4.10 -28.24 -16.32
C VAL A 230 -4.07 -27.34 -17.56
N GLN A 231 -5.15 -27.28 -18.33
CA GLN A 231 -5.25 -26.34 -19.46
C GLN A 231 -5.16 -24.88 -18.98
N GLN A 232 -5.84 -24.52 -17.88
CA GLN A 232 -5.74 -23.17 -17.30
C GLN A 232 -4.32 -22.84 -16.83
N ILE A 233 -3.55 -23.82 -16.34
CA ILE A 233 -2.14 -23.62 -15.98
C ILE A 233 -1.33 -23.20 -17.21
N GLU A 234 -1.58 -23.84 -18.35
CA GLU A 234 -0.88 -23.56 -19.61
C GLU A 234 -1.30 -22.21 -20.19
N ASP A 235 -2.61 -21.97 -20.33
CA ASP A 235 -3.18 -20.76 -20.92
C ASP A 235 -2.74 -19.49 -20.16
N HIS A 236 -2.62 -19.59 -18.84
CA HIS A 236 -2.22 -18.48 -17.97
C HIS A 236 -0.75 -18.53 -17.52
N LYS A 237 0.02 -19.51 -18.02
CA LYS A 237 1.45 -19.70 -17.71
C LYS A 237 1.73 -19.68 -16.20
N LEU A 238 0.90 -20.36 -15.42
CA LEU A 238 0.95 -20.29 -13.95
C LEU A 238 2.30 -20.78 -13.38
N GLU A 239 2.98 -21.68 -14.10
CA GLU A 239 4.33 -22.16 -13.74
C GLU A 239 5.39 -21.05 -13.62
N ALA A 240 5.19 -19.91 -14.30
CA ALA A 240 6.17 -18.82 -14.31
C ALA A 240 6.06 -17.87 -13.12
N TRP A 241 4.92 -17.84 -12.41
CA TRP A 241 4.65 -16.79 -11.43
C TRP A 241 3.82 -17.21 -10.20
N GLU A 242 3.10 -18.33 -10.25
CA GLU A 242 2.31 -18.83 -9.10
C GLU A 242 3.16 -19.76 -8.21
N LEU A 243 2.68 -20.01 -6.99
CA LEU A 243 3.35 -20.92 -6.06
C LEU A 243 3.38 -22.34 -6.63
N ALA A 244 4.55 -22.98 -6.56
CA ALA A 244 4.75 -24.33 -7.09
C ALA A 244 3.74 -25.35 -6.54
N GLU A 245 3.42 -25.31 -5.24
CA GLU A 245 2.43 -26.19 -4.60
C GLU A 245 1.02 -26.07 -5.20
N VAL A 246 0.63 -24.86 -5.63
CA VAL A 246 -0.68 -24.58 -6.22
C VAL A 246 -0.77 -25.16 -7.63
N VAL A 247 0.33 -25.09 -8.38
CA VAL A 247 0.41 -25.57 -9.76
C VAL A 247 0.61 -27.09 -9.82
N ALA A 248 1.46 -27.64 -8.94
CA ALA A 248 1.81 -29.06 -8.93
C ALA A 248 0.66 -29.95 -8.41
N ARG A 249 -0.19 -29.44 -7.50
CA ARG A 249 -1.33 -30.21 -6.93
C ARG A 249 -2.29 -30.77 -7.99
N PRO A 250 -2.91 -29.98 -8.89
CA PRO A 250 -3.81 -30.51 -9.92
C PRO A 250 -3.10 -31.45 -10.90
N MET A 251 -1.84 -31.18 -11.27
CA MET A 251 -1.06 -32.10 -12.12
C MET A 251 -0.84 -33.46 -11.45
N GLY A 252 -0.48 -33.46 -10.17
CA GLY A 252 -0.30 -34.69 -9.40
C GLY A 252 -1.61 -35.45 -9.13
N LEU A 253 -2.72 -34.73 -8.99
CA LEU A 253 -4.06 -35.35 -8.94
C LEU A 253 -4.41 -36.01 -10.28
N LEU A 254 -4.12 -35.35 -11.40
CA LEU A 254 -4.33 -35.89 -12.74
C LEU A 254 -3.49 -37.16 -12.96
N TYR A 255 -2.22 -37.13 -12.56
CA TYR A 255 -1.34 -38.30 -12.62
C TYR A 255 -1.94 -39.51 -11.90
N ARG A 256 -2.42 -39.34 -10.66
CA ARG A 256 -3.05 -40.42 -9.88
C ARG A 256 -4.32 -40.96 -10.50
N ALA A 257 -5.16 -40.06 -11.02
CA ALA A 257 -6.40 -40.46 -11.68
C ALA A 257 -6.11 -41.28 -12.96
N LEU A 258 -5.12 -40.86 -13.75
CA LEU A 258 -4.66 -41.60 -14.93
C LEU A 258 -4.04 -42.95 -14.57
N GLU A 259 -3.28 -43.03 -13.47
CA GLU A 259 -2.69 -44.28 -13.00
C GLU A 259 -3.75 -45.33 -12.65
N LYS A 260 -4.81 -44.94 -11.94
CA LYS A 260 -5.90 -45.85 -11.59
C LYS A 260 -6.76 -46.27 -12.79
N LEU A 261 -6.96 -45.37 -13.74
CA LEU A 261 -7.83 -45.61 -14.90
C LEU A 261 -7.11 -46.24 -16.10
N GLY A 262 -5.79 -46.48 -16.00
CA GLY A 262 -5.00 -47.02 -17.11
C GLY A 262 -4.84 -46.03 -18.27
N GLY A 263 -4.68 -44.75 -17.97
CA GLY A 263 -4.54 -43.68 -18.95
C GLY A 263 -3.21 -43.68 -19.71
N ASP A 264 -3.09 -42.78 -20.69
CA ASP A 264 -1.92 -42.67 -21.58
C ASP A 264 -0.59 -42.50 -20.82
N ALA A 265 0.37 -43.36 -21.13
CA ALA A 265 1.71 -43.36 -20.54
C ALA A 265 2.52 -42.11 -20.91
N GLY A 266 2.35 -41.57 -22.13
CA GLY A 266 3.08 -40.38 -22.58
C GLY A 266 2.67 -39.12 -21.81
N LEU A 267 1.36 -38.95 -21.62
CA LEU A 267 0.84 -37.86 -20.77
C LEU A 267 1.31 -37.98 -19.31
N LYS A 268 1.34 -39.20 -18.75
CA LYS A 268 1.83 -39.44 -17.39
C LYS A 268 3.30 -39.04 -17.22
N ASP A 269 4.16 -39.39 -18.17
CA ASP A 269 5.59 -39.03 -18.12
C ASP A 269 5.78 -37.50 -18.20
N THR A 270 5.02 -36.83 -19.08
CA THR A 270 5.05 -35.37 -19.20
C THR A 270 4.64 -34.68 -17.89
N LEU A 271 3.56 -35.15 -17.25
CA LEU A 271 3.11 -34.63 -15.96
C LEU A 271 4.17 -34.85 -14.87
N TYR A 272 4.76 -36.04 -14.81
CA TYR A 272 5.79 -36.37 -13.82
C TYR A 272 6.99 -35.41 -13.94
N GLN A 273 7.52 -35.20 -15.16
CA GLN A 273 8.64 -34.29 -15.39
C GLN A 273 8.32 -32.84 -14.98
N ARG A 274 7.10 -32.36 -15.25
CA ARG A 274 6.65 -31.02 -14.83
C ARG A 274 6.56 -30.90 -13.31
N ILE A 275 5.99 -31.91 -12.65
CA ILE A 275 5.89 -31.94 -11.18
C ILE A 275 7.28 -31.97 -10.54
N CYS A 276 8.21 -32.79 -11.06
CA CYS A 276 9.60 -32.83 -10.56
C CYS A 276 10.30 -31.46 -10.58
N ARG A 277 9.97 -30.60 -11.55
CA ARG A 277 10.55 -29.25 -11.64
C ARG A 277 9.92 -28.26 -10.66
N LEU A 278 8.65 -28.45 -10.33
CA LEU A 278 7.87 -27.55 -9.48
C LEU A 278 7.95 -27.96 -8.01
N ASP A 279 7.63 -29.21 -7.71
CA ASP A 279 7.57 -29.78 -6.36
C ASP A 279 8.14 -31.21 -6.35
N PRO A 280 9.46 -31.35 -6.09
CA PRO A 280 10.11 -32.64 -5.95
C PRO A 280 9.53 -33.52 -4.83
N MET A 281 8.98 -32.91 -3.76
CA MET A 281 8.42 -33.67 -2.64
C MET A 281 7.12 -34.36 -3.03
N GLN A 282 6.29 -33.66 -3.81
CA GLN A 282 5.10 -34.27 -4.38
C GLN A 282 5.45 -35.36 -5.41
N ALA A 283 6.53 -35.18 -6.17
CA ALA A 283 7.00 -36.18 -7.14
C ALA A 283 7.45 -37.50 -6.47
N ILE A 284 8.13 -37.41 -5.33
CA ILE A 284 8.60 -38.58 -4.56
C ILE A 284 7.43 -39.43 -4.01
N ALA A 285 6.26 -38.82 -3.79
CA ALA A 285 5.08 -39.52 -3.30
C ALA A 285 4.40 -40.41 -4.37
N PHE A 286 4.79 -40.27 -5.64
CA PHE A 286 4.30 -41.16 -6.70
C PHE A 286 5.16 -42.43 -6.78
N PRO A 287 4.58 -43.60 -7.10
CA PRO A 287 5.36 -44.77 -7.44
C PRO A 287 6.28 -44.38 -8.60
N ALA A 288 7.59 -44.51 -8.42
CA ALA A 288 8.56 -44.22 -9.48
C ALA A 288 8.14 -44.98 -10.74
N GLY A 289 7.69 -44.24 -11.77
CA GLY A 289 7.46 -44.81 -13.08
C GLY A 289 8.72 -45.54 -13.51
N SER A 290 8.55 -46.77 -13.96
CA SER A 290 9.54 -47.74 -14.45
C SER A 290 10.55 -47.16 -15.44
N ALA A 291 11.50 -46.35 -14.97
CA ALA A 291 12.68 -45.96 -15.72
C ALA A 291 13.83 -46.91 -15.34
N GLY A 292 13.99 -47.98 -16.14
CA GLY A 292 15.20 -48.80 -16.17
C GLY A 292 15.06 -50.22 -15.62
N ALA A 293 14.12 -51.01 -16.15
CA ALA A 293 14.22 -52.47 -16.12
C ALA A 293 14.26 -53.00 -17.56
N ASP A 294 15.32 -52.67 -18.29
CA ASP A 294 15.75 -53.42 -19.47
C ASP A 294 17.27 -53.36 -19.56
N GLY A 295 17.89 -54.38 -18.98
CA GLY A 295 19.33 -54.60 -18.89
C GLY A 295 19.62 -56.09 -18.70
N SER A 296 19.19 -56.87 -19.70
CA SER A 296 19.68 -58.20 -20.07
C SER A 296 19.81 -59.28 -18.97
N ALA A 297 18.85 -60.22 -18.96
CA ALA A 297 19.16 -61.62 -18.67
C ALA A 297 19.31 -62.36 -20.01
N GLY A 298 20.42 -63.06 -20.22
CA GLY A 298 20.60 -63.92 -21.39
C GLY A 298 22.00 -64.48 -21.55
N THR A 299 22.24 -65.61 -20.87
CA THR A 299 23.19 -66.72 -21.18
C THR A 299 24.66 -66.43 -21.40
#